data_AF-A0A528V2Y1-F1
#
_entry.id   AF-A0A528V2Y1-F1
#
_cell.length_a   1.000
_cell.length_b   1.000
_cell.length_c   1.000
_cell.angle_alpha   90.00
_cell.angle_beta   90.00
_cell.angle_gamma   90.00
#
_symmetry.space_group_name_H-M   'P 1'
#
loop_
_entity.id
_entity.type
_entity.pdbx_description
1 polymer ?
#
loop_
_entity_poly.entity_id
_entity_poly.type
_entity_poly.pdbx_seq_one_letter_code
_entity_poly.pdbx_strand_id
1 'polypeptide(L)'
;LERDDVAGLSEEMERLRKSCRRLIWLNPLLRFDGFEARARGVKAMLPHVDEFRSVHNLDALADLCASLDKTSARSVDPRRW
;
A
#
# COMPACT_ATOMS: atom_id res chain seq x y z
N LEU A 1 -19.79 0.09 -16.61
CA LEU A 1 -18.95 -1.08 -16.25
C LEU A 1 -17.78 -0.71 -15.32
N GLU A 2 -16.94 0.29 -15.62
CA GLU A 2 -15.76 0.58 -14.77
C GLU A 2 -16.03 1.36 -13.45
N ARG A 3 -17.24 1.89 -13.23
CA ARG A 3 -17.57 2.60 -11.97
C ARG A 3 -17.94 1.64 -10.83
N ASP A 4 -18.62 0.54 -11.15
CA ASP A 4 -19.07 -0.44 -10.17
C ASP A 4 -17.88 -1.23 -9.59
N ASP A 5 -16.88 -1.53 -10.41
CA ASP A 5 -15.65 -2.23 -10.01
C ASP A 5 -14.81 -1.42 -9.01
N VAL A 6 -14.70 -0.10 -9.21
CA VAL A 6 -13.92 0.77 -8.32
C VAL A 6 -14.62 0.99 -6.96
N ALA A 7 -15.95 1.08 -6.97
CA ALA A 7 -16.73 1.16 -5.73
C ALA A 7 -16.62 -0.14 -4.92
N GLY A 8 -16.79 -1.29 -5.58
CA GLY A 8 -16.60 -2.60 -4.95
C GLY A 8 -15.18 -2.79 -4.40
N LEU A 9 -14.16 -2.37 -5.15
CA LEU A 9 -12.77 -2.39 -4.69
C LEU A 9 -12.56 -1.57 -3.42
N SER A 10 -13.12 -0.35 -3.34
CA SER A 10 -12.97 0.49 -2.13
C SER A 10 -13.61 -0.16 -0.90
N GLU A 11 -14.79 -0.78 -1.05
CA GLU A 11 -15.44 -1.46 0.07
C GLU A 11 -14.67 -2.69 0.55
N GLU A 12 -14.15 -3.50 -0.37
CA GLU A 12 -13.32 -4.65 -0.02
C GLU A 12 -12.00 -4.23 0.64
N MET A 13 -11.40 -3.13 0.18
CA MET A 13 -10.21 -2.55 0.81
C MET A 13 -10.50 -2.05 2.23
N GLU A 14 -11.66 -1.46 2.46
CA GLU A 14 -12.08 -1.06 3.81
C GLU A 14 -12.28 -2.28 4.73
N ARG A 15 -12.93 -3.34 4.22
CA ARG A 15 -13.08 -4.62 4.94
C ARG A 15 -11.73 -5.23 5.28
N LEU A 16 -10.80 -5.26 4.34
CA LEU A 16 -9.44 -5.77 4.54
C LEU A 16 -8.65 -4.94 5.56
N ARG A 17 -8.74 -3.61 5.49
CA ARG A 17 -8.11 -2.73 6.48
C ARG A 17 -8.63 -3.01 7.89
N LYS A 18 -9.94 -3.23 8.04
CA LYS A 18 -10.58 -3.55 9.33
C LYS A 18 -10.22 -4.93 9.87
N SER A 19 -9.78 -5.87 9.02
CA SER A 19 -9.43 -7.23 9.42
C SER A 19 -7.97 -7.40 9.84
N CYS A 20 -7.14 -6.38 9.63
CA CYS A 20 -5.70 -6.43 9.87
C CYS A 20 -5.28 -5.31 10.84
N ARG A 21 -4.24 -5.56 11.65
CA ARG A 21 -3.66 -4.51 12.52
C ARG A 21 -2.94 -3.42 11.71
N ARG A 22 -2.38 -3.79 10.55
CA ARG A 22 -1.65 -2.90 9.65
C ARG A 22 -1.70 -3.45 8.22
N LEU A 23 -2.18 -2.67 7.26
CA LEU A 23 -2.24 -3.03 5.85
C LEU A 23 -1.09 -2.35 5.09
N ILE A 24 -0.08 -3.14 4.73
CA ILE A 24 1.13 -2.67 4.03
C ILE A 24 1.03 -3.07 2.56
N TRP A 25 1.02 -2.08 1.67
CA TRP A 25 1.04 -2.31 0.24
C TRP A 25 2.45 -2.16 -0.31
N LEU A 26 2.98 -3.27 -0.80
CA LEU A 26 4.30 -3.37 -1.42
C LEU A 26 4.15 -3.27 -2.93
N ASN A 27 4.79 -2.29 -3.55
CA ASN A 27 4.70 -2.06 -4.98
C ASN A 27 6.09 -1.96 -5.63
N PRO A 28 6.54 -2.97 -6.40
CA PRO A 28 7.85 -2.98 -7.05
C PRO A 28 7.99 -1.92 -8.15
N LEU A 29 6.88 -1.34 -8.62
CA LEU A 29 6.86 -0.32 -9.67
C LEU A 29 7.17 1.09 -9.14
N LEU A 30 7.23 1.27 -7.82
CA LEU A 30 7.60 2.55 -7.19
C LEU A 30 9.07 2.94 -7.40
N ARG A 31 9.91 2.05 -7.94
CA ARG A 31 11.32 2.34 -8.26
C ARG A 31 11.50 3.13 -9.56
N PHE A 32 10.46 3.26 -10.37
CA PHE A 32 10.52 4.03 -11.60
C PHE A 32 10.16 5.48 -11.26
N ASP A 33 11.06 6.43 -11.55
CA ASP A 33 10.94 7.87 -11.23
C ASP A 33 9.67 8.55 -11.81
N GLY A 34 8.89 7.85 -12.63
CA GLY A 34 7.61 8.29 -13.20
C GLY A 34 6.38 7.56 -12.66
N PHE A 35 6.46 6.84 -11.53
CA PHE A 35 5.25 6.24 -10.97
C PHE A 35 4.29 7.33 -10.50
N GLU A 36 3.17 7.43 -11.19
CA GLU A 36 2.03 8.24 -10.76
C GLU A 36 0.82 7.33 -10.53
N ALA A 37 0.13 7.53 -9.41
CA ALA A 37 -1.11 6.85 -9.07
C ALA A 37 -2.29 7.32 -9.95
N ARG A 38 -2.18 7.21 -11.28
CA ARG A 38 -3.20 7.66 -12.25
C ARG A 38 -4.36 6.68 -12.38
N ALA A 39 -4.12 5.39 -12.16
CA ALA A 39 -5.14 4.37 -12.24
C ALA A 39 -6.21 4.56 -11.15
N ARG A 40 -7.49 4.53 -11.54
CA ARG A 40 -8.62 4.74 -10.61
C ARG A 40 -8.62 3.73 -9.46
N GLY A 41 -8.23 2.47 -9.73
CA GLY A 41 -8.09 1.45 -8.69
C GLY A 41 -7.03 1.79 -7.65
N VAL A 42 -5.85 2.27 -8.09
CA VAL A 42 -4.77 2.70 -7.17
C VAL A 42 -5.26 3.85 -6.29
N LYS A 43 -5.93 4.85 -6.89
CA LYS A 43 -6.51 5.96 -6.11
C LYS A 43 -7.57 5.51 -5.11
N ALA A 44 -8.37 4.50 -5.44
CA ALA A 44 -9.38 3.94 -4.54
C ALA A 44 -8.76 3.13 -3.39
N MET A 45 -7.63 2.47 -3.61
CA MET A 45 -6.93 1.67 -2.60
C MET A 45 -6.10 2.52 -1.62
N LEU A 46 -5.51 3.62 -2.09
CA LEU A 46 -4.57 4.46 -1.30
C LEU A 46 -5.11 4.93 0.06
N PRO A 47 -6.38 5.37 0.21
CA PRO A 47 -6.92 5.78 1.52
C PRO A 47 -6.99 4.65 2.56
N HIS A 48 -6.98 3.39 2.12
CA HIS A 48 -7.19 2.22 2.97
C HIS A 48 -5.89 1.52 3.39
N VAL A 49 -4.75 1.89 2.81
CA VAL A 49 -3.45 1.30 3.16
C VAL A 49 -2.76 2.15 4.23
N ASP A 50 -2.16 1.50 5.23
CA ASP A 50 -1.43 2.19 6.29
C ASP A 50 0.00 2.54 5.88
N GLU A 51 0.58 1.73 4.98
CA GLU A 51 1.91 1.96 4.41
C GLU A 51 1.93 1.61 2.93
N PHE A 52 2.60 2.44 2.14
CA PHE A 52 2.86 2.19 0.73
C PHE A 52 4.36 2.22 0.47
N ARG A 53 4.96 1.03 0.26
CA ARG A 53 6.42 0.85 0.17
C ARG A 53 6.84 0.27 -1.16
N SER A 54 8.00 0.68 -1.65
CA SER A 54 8.63 0.00 -2.79
C SER A 54 9.19 -1.34 -2.34
N VAL A 55 9.06 -2.38 -3.17
CA VAL A 55 9.71 -3.68 -2.93
C VAL A 55 10.64 -3.95 -4.11
N HIS A 56 11.93 -3.84 -3.90
CA HIS A 56 12.94 -4.02 -4.94
C HIS A 56 13.89 -5.19 -4.64
N ASN A 57 13.72 -5.85 -3.49
CA ASN A 57 14.24 -7.18 -3.21
C ASN A 57 13.35 -7.87 -2.14
N LEU A 58 13.04 -9.16 -2.32
CA LEU A 58 12.35 -9.98 -1.32
C LEU A 58 13.15 -10.08 -0.01
N ASP A 59 14.49 -10.02 -0.09
CA ASP A 59 15.35 -10.05 1.10
C ASP A 59 15.17 -8.79 1.97
N ALA A 60 15.02 -7.62 1.35
CA ALA A 60 14.73 -6.37 2.05
C ALA A 60 13.34 -6.38 2.72
N LEU A 61 12.41 -7.19 2.20
CA LEU A 61 11.10 -7.42 2.82
C LEU A 61 11.20 -8.35 4.02
N ALA A 62 12.06 -9.38 3.97
CA ALA A 62 12.34 -10.24 5.12
C ALA A 62 13.00 -9.44 6.26
N ASP A 63 13.95 -8.57 5.94
CA ASP A 63 14.58 -7.64 6.89
C ASP A 63 13.57 -6.63 7.46
N LEU A 64 12.63 -6.15 6.63
CA LEU A 64 11.53 -5.30 7.09
C LEU A 64 10.63 -6.04 8.08
N CYS A 65 10.21 -7.28 7.79
CA CYS A 65 9.42 -8.11 8.70
C CYS A 65 10.16 -8.34 10.03
N ALA A 66 11.47 -8.58 10.00
CA ALA A 66 12.29 -8.70 11.20
C ALA A 66 12.39 -7.38 11.99
N SER A 67 12.39 -6.23 11.31
CA SER A 67 12.43 -4.90 11.94
C SER A 67 11.08 -4.41 12.45
N LEU A 68 9.95 -4.82 11.85
CA LEU A 68 8.60 -4.46 12.28
C LEU A 68 8.21 -5.13 13.60
N ASP A 69 8.94 -6.17 13.99
CA ASP A 69 8.94 -6.73 15.34
C ASP A 69 9.49 -5.72 16.38
N LYS A 70 10.20 -4.66 15.93
CA LYS A 70 10.71 -3.54 16.73
C LYS A 70 10.40 -2.17 16.08
N THR A 71 9.20 -1.66 16.33
CA THR A 71 8.77 -0.25 16.31
C THR A 71 9.68 0.75 15.54
N SER A 72 9.42 0.98 14.25
CA SER A 72 9.91 2.19 13.55
C SER A 72 8.92 2.66 12.48
N ALA A 73 8.31 3.83 12.68
CA ALA A 73 7.12 4.28 11.95
C ALA A 73 7.23 5.70 11.36
N ARG A 74 8.44 6.21 11.07
CA ARG A 74 8.60 7.65 10.76
C ARG A 74 8.83 8.03 9.28
N SER A 75 9.05 7.08 8.36
CA SER A 75 9.41 7.37 6.95
C SER A 75 8.39 6.89 5.90
N VAL A 76 7.17 6.54 6.28
CA VAL A 76 6.28 5.67 5.46
C VAL A 76 4.87 6.21 5.22
N ASP A 77 4.67 7.52 5.42
CA ASP A 77 3.33 8.12 5.35
C ASP A 77 2.78 8.12 3.90
N PRO A 78 1.68 7.39 3.62
CA PRO A 78 1.07 7.34 2.29
C PRO A 78 0.51 8.69 1.84
N ARG A 79 0.33 9.69 2.73
CA ARG A 79 -0.11 11.05 2.37
C ARG A 79 0.92 11.88 1.60
N ARG A 80 2.14 11.36 1.42
CA ARG A 80 3.24 12.04 0.70
C ARG A 80 3.31 11.69 -0.79
N TRP A 81 2.51 10.74 -1.23
CA TRP A 81 2.38 10.34 -2.64
C TRP A 81 1.29 11.13 -3.35
#